data_AF-A0A7S2YTU3-F1
#
_entry.id   AF-A0A7S2YTU3-F1
#
_cell.length_a   1.000
_cell.length_b   1.000
_cell.length_c   1.000
_cell.angle_alpha   90.00
_cell.angle_beta   90.00
_cell.angle_gamma   90.00
#
_symmetry.space_group_name_H-M   'P 1'
#
loop_
_entity.id
_entity.type
_entity.pdbx_description
1 polymer ?
#
loop_
_entity_poly.entity_id
_entity_poly.type
_entity_poly.pdbx_seq_one_letter_code
_entity_poly.pdbx_strand_id
1 'polypeptide(L)'
;SNALCTQQTPLAPNARGLSDMVWQWGQFLDHDISLTPHDEEAGFANITIYNESDPFYPAGAISFTRSQYDHETGLTTPREHVNVITAFIDASNVYGSTEELMKELRS
;
A
#
# COMPACT_ATOMS: atom_id res chain seq x y z
N SER A 1 14.06 -0.19 8.65
CA SER A 1 13.00 -0.68 9.55
C SER A 1 13.55 -0.94 10.95
N ASN A 2 14.41 -1.95 11.14
CA ASN A 2 14.88 -2.39 12.46
C ASN A 2 15.44 -1.26 13.36
N ALA A 3 16.28 -0.38 12.82
CA ALA A 3 16.88 0.70 13.62
C ALA A 3 15.89 1.79 14.09
N LEU A 4 14.74 1.97 13.42
CA LEU A 4 13.82 3.10 13.63
C LEU A 4 12.43 2.70 14.10
N CYS A 5 11.92 1.56 13.63
CA CYS A 5 10.54 1.11 13.86
C CYS A 5 10.44 0.00 14.91
N THR A 6 11.52 -0.27 15.66
CA THR A 6 11.49 -1.25 16.74
C THR A 6 10.53 -0.78 17.83
N GLN A 7 9.64 -1.68 18.25
CA GLN A 7 8.66 -1.39 19.29
C GLN A 7 9.36 -1.05 20.61
N GLN A 8 8.98 0.10 21.18
CA GLN A 8 9.43 0.50 22.50
C GLN A 8 8.60 -0.19 23.58
N THR A 9 9.25 -0.51 24.70
CA THR A 9 8.60 -1.06 25.89
C THR A 9 8.85 -0.12 27.07
N PRO A 10 7.82 0.30 27.84
CA PRO A 10 6.42 -0.10 27.72
C PRO A 10 5.70 0.49 26.50
N LEU A 11 4.59 -0.12 26.10
CA LEU A 11 3.71 0.43 25.09
C LEU A 11 3.15 1.77 25.55
N ALA A 12 3.31 2.80 24.73
CA ALA A 12 2.70 4.10 24.95
C ALA A 12 1.33 4.14 24.24
N PRO A 13 0.22 4.45 24.94
CA PRO A 13 -1.05 4.68 24.29
C PRO A 13 -0.99 5.94 23.43
N ASN A 14 -1.96 6.09 22.52
CA ASN A 14 -2.08 7.30 21.72
C ASN A 14 -2.15 8.54 22.65
N ALA A 15 -1.20 9.48 22.48
CA ALA A 15 -1.05 10.64 23.36
C ALA A 15 -2.26 11.60 23.38
N ARG A 16 -3.16 11.48 22.39
CA ARG A 16 -4.39 12.27 22.28
C ARG A 16 -5.63 11.51 22.77
N GLY A 17 -5.47 10.28 23.29
CA GLY A 17 -6.59 9.46 23.75
C GLY A 17 -7.57 9.08 22.64
N LEU A 18 -7.11 9.01 21.39
CA LEU A 18 -7.94 8.63 20.25
C LEU A 18 -8.33 7.16 20.33
N SER A 19 -9.57 6.84 19.94
CA SER A 19 -10.00 5.46 19.78
C SER A 19 -9.39 4.83 18.52
N ASP A 20 -9.37 3.50 18.49
CA ASP A 20 -8.94 2.73 17.32
C ASP A 20 -9.76 3.03 16.06
N MET A 21 -10.98 3.56 16.22
CA MET A 21 -11.80 3.99 15.09
C MET A 21 -11.11 5.06 14.23
N VAL A 22 -10.20 5.85 14.80
CA VAL A 22 -9.51 6.91 14.04
C VAL A 22 -8.56 6.32 13.00
N TRP A 23 -7.73 5.33 13.36
CA TRP A 23 -6.84 4.72 12.37
C TRP A 23 -7.65 3.89 11.37
N GLN A 24 -8.73 3.23 11.83
CA GLN A 24 -9.59 2.44 10.95
C GLN A 24 -10.29 3.29 9.91
N TRP A 25 -10.79 4.47 10.30
CA TRP A 25 -11.37 5.44 9.37
C TRP A 25 -10.34 5.98 8.39
N GLY A 26 -9.11 6.20 8.84
CA GLY A 26 -8.00 6.59 7.97
C GLY A 26 -7.75 5.58 6.85
N GLN A 27 -7.74 4.28 7.17
CA GLN A 27 -7.62 3.22 6.16
C GLN A 27 -8.83 3.19 5.21
N PHE A 28 -10.04 3.35 5.74
CA PHE A 28 -11.25 3.35 4.91
C PHE A 28 -11.21 4.48 3.87
N LEU A 29 -10.71 5.66 4.26
CA LEU A 29 -10.55 6.80 3.37
C LEU A 29 -9.39 6.61 2.37
N ASP A 30 -8.26 6.06 2.81
CA ASP A 30 -7.12 5.73 1.93
C ASP A 30 -7.55 4.84 0.77
N HIS A 31 -8.33 3.79 1.08
CA HIS A 31 -8.89 2.86 0.10
C HIS A 31 -9.96 3.47 -0.82
N ASP A 32 -10.44 4.69 -0.54
CA ASP A 32 -11.38 5.42 -1.39
C ASP A 32 -10.67 6.36 -2.38
N ILE A 33 -9.41 6.74 -2.09
CA ILE A 33 -8.68 7.79 -2.82
C ILE A 33 -7.55 7.22 -3.67
N SER A 34 -6.91 6.13 -3.24
CA SER A 34 -5.83 5.53 -4.02
C SER A 34 -5.66 4.03 -3.87
N LEU A 35 -5.33 3.37 -4.98
CA LEU A 35 -4.86 2.01 -5.04
C LEU A 35 -3.85 1.86 -6.18
N THR A 36 -2.65 1.39 -5.87
CA THR A 36 -1.61 1.09 -6.86
C THR A 36 -1.19 -0.37 -6.71
N PRO A 37 -1.82 -1.29 -7.47
CA PRO A 37 -1.57 -2.72 -7.35
C PRO A 37 -0.18 -3.10 -7.85
N HIS A 38 0.29 -4.28 -7.45
CA HIS A 38 1.54 -4.86 -7.95
C HIS A 38 1.37 -5.39 -9.37
N ASP A 39 2.47 -5.51 -10.09
CA ASP A 39 2.53 -6.08 -11.43
C ASP A 39 3.88 -6.75 -11.68
N GLU A 40 3.85 -8.04 -12.00
CA GLU A 40 5.07 -8.81 -12.29
C GLU A 40 5.79 -8.32 -13.56
N GLU A 41 5.05 -7.77 -14.53
CA GLU A 41 5.62 -7.17 -15.74
C GLU A 41 6.38 -5.87 -15.43
N ALA A 42 5.99 -5.16 -14.35
CA ALA A 42 6.70 -3.99 -13.86
C ALA A 42 8.07 -4.31 -13.22
N GLY A 43 8.31 -5.58 -12.93
CA GLY A 43 9.56 -6.14 -12.41
C GLY A 43 9.60 -6.28 -10.89
N PHE A 44 10.73 -6.78 -10.39
CA PHE A 44 10.95 -7.03 -8.96
C PHE A 44 11.98 -6.06 -8.38
N ALA A 45 11.77 -5.65 -7.14
CA ALA A 45 12.69 -4.82 -6.35
C ALA A 45 12.79 -5.39 -4.93
N ASN A 46 13.23 -6.65 -4.82
CA ASN A 46 13.35 -7.38 -3.57
C ASN A 46 14.12 -6.58 -2.50
N ILE A 47 13.65 -6.65 -1.26
CA ILE A 47 14.29 -6.00 -0.12
C ILE A 47 15.38 -6.93 0.39
N THR A 48 16.63 -6.62 0.07
CA THR A 48 17.79 -7.37 0.56
C THR A 48 18.00 -7.12 2.05
N ILE A 49 18.20 -8.20 2.81
CA ILE A 49 18.47 -8.14 4.25
C ILE A 49 19.93 -8.48 4.48
N TYR A 50 20.73 -7.44 4.66
CA TYR A 50 22.17 -7.55 4.84
C TYR A 50 22.59 -7.99 6.24
N ASN A 51 21.71 -7.84 7.23
CA ASN A 51 22.00 -8.27 8.59
C ASN A 51 21.78 -9.78 8.71
N GLU A 52 22.86 -10.55 8.79
CA GLU A 52 22.80 -12.01 8.98
C GLU A 52 22.16 -12.41 10.32
N SER A 53 22.18 -11.49 11.30
CA SER A 53 21.50 -11.66 12.59
C SER A 53 20.11 -11.04 12.61
N ASP A 54 19.51 -10.74 11.45
CA ASP A 54 18.10 -10.35 11.41
C ASP A 54 17.25 -11.50 11.98
N PRO A 55 16.42 -11.24 13.01
CA PRO A 55 15.72 -12.29 13.74
C PRO A 55 14.62 -12.99 12.91
N PHE A 56 14.17 -12.38 11.81
CA PHE A 56 13.10 -12.91 10.98
C PHE A 56 13.59 -13.41 9.63
N TYR A 57 14.63 -12.78 9.08
CA TYR A 57 15.16 -13.10 7.75
C TYR A 57 16.70 -13.11 7.74
N PRO A 58 17.34 -14.06 8.43
CA PRO A 58 18.80 -14.14 8.49
C PRO A 58 19.39 -14.33 7.09
N ALA A 59 20.19 -13.36 6.63
CA ALA A 59 20.87 -13.35 5.33
C ALA A 59 19.94 -13.62 4.12
N GLY A 60 18.69 -13.12 4.19
CA GLY A 60 17.65 -13.36 3.19
C GLY A 60 17.31 -12.16 2.33
N ALA A 61 16.22 -12.31 1.57
CA ALA A 61 15.56 -11.22 0.88
C ALA A 61 14.04 -11.36 1.07
N ILE A 62 13.34 -10.24 1.23
CA ILE A 62 11.89 -10.21 1.17
C ILE A 62 11.52 -9.90 -0.29
N SER A 63 10.76 -10.80 -0.92
CA SER A 63 10.26 -10.60 -2.27
C SER A 63 9.39 -9.35 -2.32
N PHE A 64 9.62 -8.50 -3.33
CA PHE A 64 8.84 -7.29 -3.54
C PHE A 64 8.68 -7.04 -5.02
N THR A 65 7.43 -7.03 -5.48
CA THR A 65 7.05 -6.74 -6.86
C THR A 65 6.75 -5.26 -6.99
N ARG A 66 7.20 -4.63 -8.08
CA ARG A 66 6.92 -3.22 -8.33
C ARG A 66 5.44 -3.03 -8.68
N SER A 67 4.97 -1.81 -8.49
CA SER A 67 3.62 -1.38 -8.83
C SER A 67 3.38 -1.31 -10.34
N GLN A 68 2.11 -1.44 -10.74
CA GLN A 68 1.63 -1.03 -12.05
C GLN A 68 2.02 0.40 -12.38
N TYR A 69 2.25 0.65 -13.65
CA TYR A 69 2.71 1.95 -14.15
C TYR A 69 2.07 2.28 -15.50
N ASP A 70 2.10 3.55 -15.86
CA ASP A 70 1.65 3.98 -17.18
C ASP A 70 2.69 3.56 -18.24
N HIS A 71 2.27 2.67 -19.15
CA HIS A 71 3.11 2.12 -20.22
C HIS A 71 3.54 3.16 -21.27
N GLU A 72 2.93 4.36 -21.27
CA GLU A 72 3.38 5.49 -22.10
C GLU A 72 4.55 6.26 -21.45
N THR A 73 4.91 5.95 -20.20
CA THR A 73 5.99 6.59 -19.44
C THR A 73 7.18 5.65 -19.18
N GLY A 74 8.29 6.19 -18.65
CA GLY A 74 9.43 5.36 -18.22
C GLY A 74 10.42 4.95 -19.31
N LEU A 75 10.27 5.43 -20.55
CA LEU A 75 11.24 5.26 -21.64
C LEU A 75 12.14 6.50 -21.81
N THR A 76 11.54 7.64 -22.08
CA THR A 76 12.23 8.95 -22.25
C THR A 76 11.87 9.94 -21.15
N THR A 77 10.81 9.66 -20.39
CA THR A 77 10.36 10.38 -19.19
C THR A 77 10.47 9.47 -17.97
N PRO A 78 10.44 10.02 -16.74
CA PRO A 78 10.27 9.20 -15.54
C PRO A 78 9.03 8.31 -15.62
N ARG A 79 9.08 7.15 -14.98
CA ARG A 79 7.95 6.22 -14.87
C ARG A 79 6.93 6.78 -13.88
N GLU A 80 5.66 6.83 -14.30
CA GLU A 80 4.54 7.25 -13.46
C GLU A 80 3.69 6.04 -13.03
N HIS A 81 3.25 6.01 -11.77
CA HIS A 81 2.39 4.94 -11.26
C HIS A 81 0.92 5.30 -11.42
N VAL A 82 0.08 4.29 -11.64
CA VAL A 82 -1.34 4.48 -11.84
C VAL A 82 -2.11 4.33 -10.53
N ASN A 83 -3.08 5.20 -10.33
CA ASN A 83 -4.16 4.96 -9.38
C ASN A 83 -5.28 4.22 -10.12
N VAL A 84 -5.60 3.00 -9.70
CA VAL A 84 -6.62 2.17 -10.37
C VAL A 84 -8.04 2.37 -9.84
N ILE A 85 -8.20 3.27 -8.86
CA ILE A 85 -9.50 3.72 -8.35
C ILE A 85 -9.71 5.22 -8.58
N THR A 86 -10.87 5.75 -8.18
CA THR A 86 -11.16 7.18 -8.27
C THR A 86 -10.29 7.95 -7.28
N ALA A 87 -9.93 9.19 -7.61
CA ALA A 87 -9.14 10.06 -6.73
C ALA A 87 -10.01 10.91 -5.79
N PHE A 88 -11.34 10.74 -5.85
CA PHE A 88 -12.31 11.51 -5.08
C PHE A 88 -12.72 10.76 -3.83
N ILE A 89 -13.24 11.50 -2.84
CA ILE A 89 -13.95 10.89 -1.71
C ILE A 89 -15.40 10.68 -2.18
N ASP A 90 -15.65 9.56 -2.82
CA ASP A 90 -16.92 9.26 -3.51
C ASP A 90 -17.52 7.91 -3.13
N ALA A 91 -16.96 7.24 -2.11
CA ALA A 91 -17.35 5.92 -1.65
C ALA A 91 -17.17 4.82 -2.71
N SER A 92 -16.20 4.97 -3.62
CA SER A 92 -15.78 3.92 -4.54
C SER A 92 -15.30 2.65 -3.83
N ASN A 93 -14.77 2.72 -2.61
CA ASN A 93 -14.48 1.53 -1.78
C ASN A 93 -15.75 0.76 -1.33
N VAL A 94 -16.95 1.35 -1.51
CA VAL A 94 -18.26 0.71 -1.26
C VAL A 94 -18.93 0.30 -2.56
N TYR A 95 -18.90 1.17 -3.57
CA TYR A 95 -19.68 1.01 -4.81
C TYR A 95 -18.87 0.51 -6.01
N GLY A 96 -17.56 0.35 -5.86
CA GLY A 96 -16.64 0.03 -6.95
C GLY A 96 -16.23 1.26 -7.76
N SER A 97 -15.05 1.18 -8.38
CA SER A 97 -14.49 2.24 -9.25
C SER A 97 -14.73 1.98 -10.75
N THR A 98 -15.45 0.91 -11.09
CA THR A 98 -15.85 0.58 -12.46
C THR A 98 -17.35 0.33 -12.56
N GLU A 99 -17.92 0.54 -13.74
CA GLU A 99 -19.35 0.34 -13.97
C GLU A 99 -19.75 -1.14 -13.83
N GLU A 100 -18.85 -2.05 -14.23
CA GLU A 100 -19.03 -3.49 -14.14
C GLU A 100 -19.15 -3.93 -12.67
N LEU A 101 -18.18 -3.54 -11.83
CA LEU A 101 -18.18 -3.89 -10.41
C LEU A 101 -19.38 -3.26 -9.69
N MET A 102 -19.70 -2.00 -10.01
CA MET A 102 -20.88 -1.34 -9.46
C MET A 102 -22.17 -2.11 -9.75
N LYS A 103 -22.34 -2.63 -10.98
CA LYS A 103 -23.51 -3.43 -11.35
C LYS A 103 -23.56 -4.75 -10.59
N GLU A 104 -22.41 -5.41 -10.42
CA GLU A 104 -22.30 -6.69 -9.70
C GLU A 104 -22.65 -6.56 -8.21
N LEU A 105 -22.29 -5.44 -7.57
CA LEU A 105 -22.56 -5.19 -6.15
C LEU A 105 -24.03 -4.88 -5.82
N ARG A 106 -24.92 -4.78 -6.83
CA ARG A 106 -26.32 -4.41 -6.66
C ARG A 106 -27.22 -5.64 -6.69
N SER A 107 -28.25 -5.64 -5.83
CA SER A 107 -29.30 -6.68 -5.74
C SER A 107 -30.32 -6.62 -6.86
#